data_AF-A0A1J5NMR1-F1
#
_entry.id   AF-A0A1J5NMR1-F1
#
_cell.length_a   1.000
_cell.length_b   1.000
_cell.length_c   1.000
_cell.angle_alpha   90.00
_cell.angle_beta   90.00
_cell.angle_gamma   90.00
#
_symmetry.space_group_name_H-M   'P 1'
#
loop_
_entity.id
_entity.type
_entity.pdbx_description
1 polymer ?
#
loop_
_entity_poly.entity_id
_entity_poly.type
_entity_poly.pdbx_seq_one_letter_code
_entity_poly.pdbx_strand_id
1 'polypeptide(L)'
;MPRVRWVKEPDKRWRRLDLSLPEDHPIWSYPRGRRSDRARELLDLALPRALAAGRELITGGERDPRKVRERILEALNNSPGVRVDYVEVCSGRDLSELGGPGGACASGRRGLRGENPPDRQHRPGGGTVLRTMLKSKIHRAVLTEADLNYMGSITIDRDLMDAADILPFERVQVVNNNNGARFETYVIEGERGSGKICLNGAAARLGHPGDILIILSYVQLPDAEARNHRPKVVFVDEKNRIVNPVVV
;
A
#
# COMPACT_ATOMS: atom_id res chain seq x y z
N MET A 1 10.58 -1.61 -6.93
CA MET A 1 11.15 -0.92 -8.11
C MET A 1 10.28 0.26 -8.55
N PRO A 2 10.66 1.13 -9.53
CA PRO A 2 9.92 2.38 -9.79
C PRO A 2 8.46 2.11 -10.16
N ARG A 3 7.52 2.82 -9.53
CA ARG A 3 6.08 2.71 -9.84
C ARG A 3 5.59 4.01 -10.41
N VAL A 4 4.93 3.96 -11.56
CA VAL A 4 4.39 5.16 -12.23
C VAL A 4 2.88 5.01 -12.40
N ARG A 5 2.12 6.02 -11.96
CA ARG A 5 0.66 6.04 -12.09
C ARG A 5 0.19 7.22 -12.94
N TRP A 6 -0.70 6.94 -13.89
CA TRP A 6 -1.21 7.90 -14.87
C TRP A 6 -2.72 8.01 -14.87
N VAL A 7 -3.21 9.22 -15.13
CA VAL A 7 -4.64 9.53 -15.17
C VAL A 7 -5.01 10.21 -16.48
N LYS A 8 -6.07 9.73 -17.12
CA LYS A 8 -6.70 10.37 -18.28
C LYS A 8 -7.79 11.34 -17.84
N GLU A 9 -7.53 12.63 -17.89
CA GLU A 9 -8.54 13.63 -17.58
C GLU A 9 -9.68 13.62 -18.62
N PRO A 10 -10.90 14.05 -18.25
CA PRO A 10 -12.09 14.02 -19.11
C PRO A 10 -11.94 14.77 -20.44
N ASP A 11 -11.02 15.73 -20.51
CA ASP A 11 -10.65 16.52 -21.69
C ASP A 11 -9.63 15.82 -22.62
N LYS A 12 -9.36 14.53 -22.38
CA LYS A 12 -8.35 13.70 -23.06
C LYS A 12 -6.91 14.12 -22.80
N ARG A 13 -6.66 14.97 -21.81
CA ARG A 13 -5.31 15.34 -21.35
C ARG A 13 -4.82 14.29 -20.33
N TRP A 14 -3.56 13.90 -20.40
CA TRP A 14 -2.98 12.91 -19.49
C TRP A 14 -2.11 13.60 -18.44
N ARG A 15 -2.27 13.21 -17.17
CA ARG A 15 -1.52 13.78 -16.04
C ARG A 15 -0.90 12.69 -15.17
N ARG A 16 0.34 12.91 -14.72
CA ARG A 16 1.07 12.02 -13.78
C ARG A 16 0.45 12.16 -12.40
N LEU A 17 0.07 11.06 -11.76
CA LEU A 17 -0.41 11.05 -10.38
C LEU A 17 0.74 10.87 -9.39
N ASP A 18 1.63 9.90 -9.63
CA ASP A 18 2.74 9.60 -8.71
C ASP A 18 3.89 8.84 -9.40
N LEU A 19 5.11 8.98 -8.87
CA LEU A 19 6.31 8.27 -9.27
C LEU A 19 7.19 7.96 -8.04
N SER A 20 7.16 6.71 -7.59
CA SER A 20 7.94 6.26 -6.44
C SER A 20 9.12 5.39 -6.90
N LEU A 21 10.36 5.80 -6.64
CA LEU A 21 11.55 4.97 -6.85
C LEU A 21 11.74 4.01 -5.65
N PRO A 22 12.23 2.78 -5.88
CA PRO A 22 12.47 1.81 -4.82
C PRO A 22 13.73 2.17 -4.04
N GLU A 23 13.82 1.77 -2.78
CA GLU A 23 14.93 2.13 -1.89
C GLU A 23 16.31 1.61 -2.33
N ASP A 24 16.35 0.59 -3.18
CA ASP A 24 17.55 -0.05 -3.74
C ASP A 24 18.00 0.57 -5.09
N HIS A 25 17.30 1.58 -5.60
CA HIS A 25 17.63 2.20 -6.87
C HIS A 25 19.05 2.80 -6.86
N PRO A 26 19.87 2.61 -7.92
CA PRO A 26 21.25 3.11 -7.98
C PRO A 26 21.40 4.61 -7.69
N ILE A 27 20.32 5.37 -7.86
CA ILE A 27 20.29 6.80 -7.59
C ILE A 27 20.52 7.18 -6.13
N TRP A 28 20.23 6.27 -5.20
CA TRP A 28 20.45 6.50 -3.77
C TRP A 28 21.93 6.45 -3.38
N SER A 29 22.79 5.92 -4.26
CA SER A 29 24.25 5.88 -4.08
C SER A 29 24.94 7.25 -4.29
N TYR A 30 24.28 8.22 -4.94
CA TYR A 30 24.83 9.57 -5.11
C TYR A 30 24.75 10.40 -3.81
N PRO A 31 25.51 11.48 -3.61
CA PRO A 31 25.43 12.33 -2.39
C PRO A 31 24.10 13.07 -2.27
N ARG A 32 23.55 13.28 -1.05
CA ARG A 32 22.18 13.79 -0.80
C ARG A 32 21.78 15.04 -1.61
N GLY A 33 22.70 15.98 -1.85
CA GLY A 33 22.42 17.18 -2.66
C GLY A 33 22.39 16.98 -4.18
N ARG A 34 22.89 15.86 -4.70
CA ARG A 34 22.82 15.49 -6.14
C ARG A 34 21.84 14.35 -6.42
N ARG A 35 21.27 13.73 -5.36
CA ARG A 35 20.25 12.65 -5.43
C ARG A 35 18.95 13.13 -6.05
N SER A 36 18.46 14.30 -5.63
CA SER A 36 17.21 14.87 -6.14
C SER A 36 17.32 15.26 -7.60
N ASP A 37 18.47 15.80 -8.00
CA ASP A 37 18.60 16.49 -9.29
C ASP A 37 18.81 15.50 -10.42
N ARG A 38 19.69 14.51 -10.24
CA ARG A 38 19.92 13.47 -11.27
C ARG A 38 18.76 12.48 -11.39
N ALA A 39 18.01 12.25 -10.30
CA ALA A 39 16.78 11.46 -10.34
C ALA A 39 15.69 12.18 -11.10
N ARG A 40 15.50 13.45 -10.79
CA ARG A 40 14.58 14.30 -11.53
C ARG A 40 14.97 14.39 -12.99
N GLU A 41 16.24 14.64 -13.33
CA GLU A 41 16.72 14.72 -14.71
C GLU A 41 16.45 13.43 -15.52
N LEU A 42 16.83 12.25 -15.00
CA LEU A 42 16.61 10.98 -15.71
C LEU A 42 15.12 10.68 -15.90
N LEU A 43 14.29 11.04 -14.92
CA LEU A 43 12.84 10.87 -14.98
C LEU A 43 12.18 11.92 -15.88
N ASP A 44 12.65 13.16 -15.87
CA ASP A 44 12.17 14.26 -16.71
C ASP A 44 12.52 14.04 -18.19
N LEU A 45 13.55 13.23 -18.49
CA LEU A 45 13.89 12.78 -19.85
C LEU A 45 13.06 11.57 -20.31
N ALA A 46 12.87 10.56 -19.45
CA ALA A 46 12.21 9.30 -19.82
C ALA A 46 10.67 9.40 -19.81
N LEU A 47 10.12 10.14 -18.86
CA LEU A 47 8.68 10.21 -18.59
C LEU A 47 7.88 10.89 -19.71
N PRO A 48 8.31 12.03 -20.29
CA PRO A 48 7.58 12.65 -21.40
C PRO A 48 7.56 11.78 -22.66
N ARG A 49 8.65 11.03 -22.91
CA ARG A 49 8.75 10.10 -24.06
C ARG A 49 7.81 8.90 -23.89
N ALA A 50 7.80 8.30 -22.70
CA ALA A 50 6.91 7.18 -22.40
C ALA A 50 5.43 7.58 -22.46
N LEU A 51 5.11 8.78 -21.96
CA LEU A 51 3.79 9.38 -22.11
C LEU A 51 3.38 9.60 -23.55
N ALA A 52 4.28 10.16 -24.35
CA ALA A 52 4.02 10.42 -25.76
C ALA A 52 3.73 9.11 -26.50
N ALA A 53 4.53 8.05 -26.25
CA ALA A 53 4.33 6.73 -26.84
C ALA A 53 2.97 6.10 -26.47
N GLY A 54 2.56 6.21 -25.20
CA GLY A 54 1.22 5.76 -24.77
C GLY A 54 0.10 6.59 -25.40
N ARG A 55 0.26 7.92 -25.47
CA ARG A 55 -0.71 8.84 -26.07
C ARG A 55 -0.90 8.55 -27.56
N GLU A 56 0.18 8.37 -28.31
CA GLU A 56 0.16 8.06 -29.75
C GLU A 56 -0.65 6.80 -30.05
N LEU A 57 -0.42 5.72 -29.28
CA LEU A 57 -1.15 4.46 -29.43
C LEU A 57 -2.67 4.66 -29.25
N ILE A 58 -3.05 5.42 -28.21
CA ILE A 58 -4.46 5.69 -27.87
C ILE A 58 -5.12 6.60 -28.90
N THR A 59 -4.40 7.62 -29.40
CA THR A 59 -4.89 8.51 -30.46
C THR A 59 -4.98 7.81 -31.80
N GLY A 60 -4.15 6.79 -32.05
CA GLY A 60 -4.20 5.91 -33.22
C GLY A 60 -5.35 4.91 -33.20
N GLY A 61 -6.18 4.89 -32.15
CA GLY A 61 -7.38 4.07 -32.05
C GLY A 61 -7.25 2.86 -31.14
N GLU A 62 -6.08 2.62 -30.52
CA GLU A 62 -5.92 1.51 -29.58
C GLU A 62 -6.81 1.75 -28.34
N ARG A 63 -7.50 0.69 -27.93
CA ARG A 63 -8.43 0.67 -26.79
C ARG A 63 -8.06 -0.40 -25.78
N ASP A 64 -7.17 -1.33 -26.13
CA ASP A 64 -6.62 -2.33 -25.23
C ASP A 64 -5.61 -1.69 -24.27
N PRO A 65 -5.93 -1.64 -22.96
CA PRO A 65 -5.07 -1.04 -21.96
C PRO A 65 -3.76 -1.81 -21.75
N ARG A 66 -3.74 -3.12 -22.02
CA ARG A 66 -2.54 -3.95 -21.86
C ARG A 66 -1.48 -3.55 -22.86
N LYS A 67 -1.88 -3.33 -24.11
CA LYS A 67 -0.98 -2.85 -25.18
C LYS A 67 -0.47 -1.44 -24.91
N VAL A 68 -1.33 -0.56 -24.39
CA VAL A 68 -0.92 0.79 -23.97
C VAL A 68 0.12 0.72 -22.85
N ARG A 69 -0.12 -0.13 -21.85
CA ARG A 69 0.79 -0.37 -20.73
C ARG A 69 2.13 -0.95 -21.18
N GLU A 70 2.10 -1.97 -22.02
CA GLU A 70 3.31 -2.59 -22.61
C GLU A 70 4.11 -1.56 -23.41
N ARG A 71 3.46 -0.73 -24.21
CA ARG A 71 4.13 0.32 -24.99
C ARG A 71 4.79 1.38 -24.11
N ILE A 72 4.14 1.77 -23.02
CA ILE A 72 4.71 2.71 -22.03
C ILE A 72 5.91 2.06 -21.31
N LEU A 73 5.80 0.80 -20.92
CA LEU A 73 6.90 0.04 -20.30
C LEU A 73 8.10 -0.10 -21.23
N GLU A 74 7.86 -0.40 -22.51
CA GLU A 74 8.91 -0.49 -23.54
C GLU A 74 9.64 0.85 -23.70
N ALA A 75 8.90 1.97 -23.78
CA ALA A 75 9.49 3.30 -23.90
C ALA A 75 10.30 3.72 -22.65
N LEU A 76 9.86 3.29 -21.46
CA LEU A 76 10.59 3.54 -20.20
C LEU A 76 11.86 2.70 -20.13
N ASN A 77 11.82 1.42 -20.50
CA ASN A 77 12.96 0.51 -20.43
C ASN A 77 14.01 0.80 -21.51
N ASN A 78 13.62 1.40 -22.64
CA ASN A 78 14.55 1.87 -23.67
C ASN A 78 15.21 3.21 -23.32
N SER A 79 14.90 3.81 -22.16
CA SER A 79 15.54 5.04 -21.69
C SER A 79 16.79 4.71 -20.86
N PRO A 80 17.99 5.24 -21.21
CA PRO A 80 19.22 4.95 -20.49
C PRO A 80 19.12 5.27 -19.00
N GLY A 81 19.33 4.27 -18.14
CA GLY A 81 19.33 4.44 -16.68
C GLY A 81 17.96 4.41 -16.01
N VAL A 82 16.89 4.10 -16.74
CA VAL A 82 15.52 3.94 -16.20
C VAL A 82 15.05 2.51 -16.42
N ARG A 83 14.71 1.81 -15.33
CA ARG A 83 14.07 0.48 -15.38
C ARG A 83 12.79 0.53 -14.55
N VAL A 84 11.67 0.12 -15.15
CA VAL A 84 10.34 0.21 -14.54
C VAL A 84 9.67 -1.16 -14.58
N ASP A 85 9.26 -1.65 -13.41
CA ASP A 85 8.70 -3.01 -13.26
C ASP A 85 7.18 -3.06 -13.35
N TYR A 86 6.51 -1.92 -13.18
CA TYR A 86 5.06 -1.86 -13.21
C TYR A 86 4.54 -0.46 -13.58
N VAL A 87 3.62 -0.42 -14.54
CA VAL A 87 2.86 0.77 -14.96
C VAL A 87 1.38 0.48 -14.76
N GLU A 88 0.64 1.42 -14.17
CA GLU A 88 -0.82 1.34 -14.02
C GLU A 88 -1.47 2.38 -14.93
N VAL A 89 -2.48 1.97 -15.73
CA VAL A 89 -3.22 2.86 -16.65
C VAL A 89 -4.67 2.96 -16.16
N CYS A 90 -5.07 4.17 -15.75
CA CYS A 90 -6.35 4.40 -15.10
C CYS A 90 -7.26 5.36 -15.88
N SER A 91 -8.58 5.19 -15.73
CA SER A 91 -9.62 6.14 -16.17
C SER A 91 -9.73 7.32 -15.19
N GLY A 92 -9.80 8.58 -15.65
CA GLY A 92 -9.77 9.74 -14.74
C GLY A 92 -11.08 10.19 -14.10
N ARG A 93 -12.20 9.48 -14.28
CA ARG A 93 -13.40 9.77 -13.47
C ARG A 93 -13.43 9.01 -12.15
N ASP A 94 -12.72 7.89 -12.06
CA ASP A 94 -12.83 6.92 -10.97
C ASP A 94 -11.52 6.22 -10.61
N LEU A 95 -10.44 6.47 -11.37
CA LEU A 95 -9.13 5.84 -11.20
C LEU A 95 -9.16 4.30 -11.31
N SER A 96 -10.19 3.72 -11.93
CA SER A 96 -10.31 2.27 -12.09
C SER A 96 -9.24 1.73 -13.06
N GLU A 97 -8.60 0.61 -12.70
CA GLU A 97 -7.69 -0.12 -13.59
C GLU A 97 -8.43 -0.51 -14.87
N LEU A 98 -7.86 -0.12 -16.01
CA LEU A 98 -8.29 -0.65 -17.27
C LEU A 98 -7.60 -2.03 -17.44
N GLY A 99 -8.23 -3.13 -16.97
CA GLY A 99 -7.87 -4.51 -17.32
C GLY A 99 -6.97 -5.35 -16.37
N GLY A 100 -7.39 -5.58 -15.12
CA GLY A 100 -6.83 -6.57 -14.18
C GLY A 100 -7.38 -8.01 -14.33
N PRO A 101 -6.86 -9.04 -13.60
CA PRO A 101 -6.47 -10.33 -14.16
C PRO A 101 -7.48 -11.48 -14.07
N GLY A 102 -7.43 -12.40 -15.04
CA GLY A 102 -8.04 -13.72 -14.98
C GLY A 102 -7.43 -14.62 -16.05
N GLY A 103 -6.54 -15.53 -15.64
CA GLY A 103 -6.00 -16.59 -16.49
C GLY A 103 -6.31 -17.95 -15.87
N ALA A 104 -6.93 -18.83 -16.66
CA ALA A 104 -6.77 -20.28 -16.55
C ALA A 104 -7.14 -20.91 -17.90
N CYS A 105 -6.12 -21.49 -18.53
CA CYS A 105 -6.18 -22.35 -19.71
C CYS A 105 -6.40 -23.80 -19.25
N ALA A 106 -7.31 -24.57 -19.87
CA ALA A 106 -7.09 -25.99 -20.23
C ALA A 106 -8.33 -26.67 -20.86
N SER A 107 -8.20 -26.98 -22.14
CA SER A 107 -8.65 -28.16 -22.91
C SER A 107 -9.91 -28.94 -22.52
N GLY A 108 -10.79 -29.17 -23.53
CA GLY A 108 -11.52 -30.44 -23.63
C GLY A 108 -12.84 -30.46 -24.41
N ARG A 109 -12.74 -30.62 -25.74
CA ARG A 109 -13.63 -31.42 -26.63
C ARG A 109 -15.16 -31.13 -26.73
N ARG A 110 -15.55 -30.79 -27.97
CA ARG A 110 -16.65 -31.34 -28.81
C ARG A 110 -18.07 -31.51 -28.21
N GLY A 111 -19.03 -30.88 -28.89
CA GLY A 111 -20.46 -31.26 -28.92
C GLY A 111 -21.28 -30.06 -29.45
N LEU A 112 -21.68 -30.06 -30.72
CA LEU A 112 -23.00 -30.49 -31.21
C LEU A 112 -24.17 -29.65 -30.69
N ARG A 113 -24.86 -29.06 -31.68
CA ARG A 113 -26.22 -28.49 -31.75
C ARG A 113 -27.09 -28.55 -30.48
N GLY A 114 -27.78 -27.43 -30.28
CA GLY A 114 -29.22 -27.43 -29.94
C GLY A 114 -29.55 -26.95 -28.53
N GLU A 115 -30.50 -26.02 -28.50
CA GLU A 115 -31.40 -25.68 -27.39
C GLU A 115 -30.94 -24.59 -26.40
N ASN A 116 -31.63 -23.44 -26.51
CA ASN A 116 -31.58 -22.34 -25.55
C ASN A 116 -32.21 -22.78 -24.22
N PRO A 117 -31.52 -22.66 -23.07
CA PRO A 117 -32.15 -22.79 -21.76
C PRO A 117 -32.83 -21.47 -21.36
N PRO A 118 -33.86 -21.52 -20.49
CA PRO A 118 -34.72 -20.38 -20.21
C PRO A 118 -33.98 -19.30 -19.41
N ASP A 119 -34.47 -18.08 -19.60
CA ASP A 119 -34.08 -16.81 -19.01
C ASP A 119 -33.51 -16.95 -17.59
N ARG A 120 -32.17 -17.01 -17.49
CA ARG A 120 -31.47 -16.85 -16.21
C ARG A 120 -31.59 -15.38 -15.84
N GLN A 121 -32.56 -15.08 -14.98
CA GLN A 121 -32.68 -13.82 -14.27
C GLN A 121 -31.30 -13.25 -13.97
N HIS A 122 -31.05 -12.08 -14.53
CA HIS A 122 -29.87 -11.27 -14.34
C HIS A 122 -29.61 -11.08 -12.84
N ARG A 123 -28.77 -11.93 -12.23
CA ARG A 123 -28.21 -11.65 -10.91
C ARG A 123 -27.24 -10.50 -11.11
N PRO A 124 -27.46 -9.30 -10.55
CA PRO A 124 -26.48 -8.25 -10.65
C PRO A 124 -25.21 -8.76 -9.97
N GLY A 125 -24.12 -8.84 -10.73
CA GLY A 125 -22.78 -9.11 -10.20
C GLY A 125 -22.30 -7.92 -9.36
N GLY A 126 -22.94 -7.70 -8.21
CA GLY A 126 -22.53 -6.73 -7.23
C GLY A 126 -21.29 -7.24 -6.52
N GLY A 127 -20.11 -6.95 -7.06
CA GLY A 127 -18.88 -7.14 -6.32
C GLY A 127 -18.94 -6.31 -5.05
N THR A 128 -18.90 -6.97 -3.89
CA THR A 128 -18.87 -6.28 -2.60
C THR A 128 -17.59 -5.45 -2.52
N VAL A 129 -17.70 -4.12 -2.55
CA VAL A 129 -16.56 -3.22 -2.33
C VAL A 129 -16.04 -3.45 -0.90
N LEU A 130 -14.76 -3.72 -0.77
CA LEU A 130 -14.08 -3.83 0.52
C LEU A 130 -13.41 -2.48 0.88
N ARG A 131 -13.49 -2.09 2.14
CA ARG A 131 -12.81 -0.93 2.71
C ARG A 131 -11.79 -1.36 3.74
N THR A 132 -10.60 -0.77 3.70
CA THR A 132 -9.62 -0.89 4.78
C THR A 132 -9.97 0.12 5.87
N MET A 133 -10.40 -0.39 7.03
CA MET A 133 -10.82 0.41 8.17
C MET A 133 -9.82 0.28 9.32
N LEU A 134 -9.69 1.31 10.14
CA LEU A 134 -8.97 1.20 11.42
C LEU A 134 -9.66 0.13 12.26
N LYS A 135 -8.94 -0.94 12.61
CA LYS A 135 -9.45 -1.99 13.50
C LYS A 135 -9.27 -1.56 14.94
N SER A 136 -8.04 -1.24 15.31
CA SER A 136 -7.71 -0.76 16.65
C SER A 136 -6.46 0.11 16.69
N LYS A 137 -6.27 0.82 17.81
CA LYS A 137 -5.01 1.52 18.09
C LYS A 137 -4.65 1.52 19.57
N ILE A 138 -3.34 1.49 19.84
CA ILE A 138 -2.75 1.88 21.13
C ILE A 138 -2.30 3.33 20.98
N HIS A 139 -2.90 4.23 21.74
CA HIS A 139 -2.69 5.67 21.61
C HIS A 139 -1.69 6.18 22.65
N ARG A 140 -0.64 6.85 22.17
CA ARG A 140 0.41 7.49 22.97
C ARG A 140 1.22 6.52 23.83
N ALA A 141 1.52 5.33 23.29
CA ALA A 141 2.44 4.40 23.94
C ALA A 141 3.87 4.96 23.94
N VAL A 142 4.57 4.85 25.07
CA VAL A 142 5.97 5.22 25.22
C VAL A 142 6.85 4.09 24.70
N LEU A 143 7.75 4.39 23.77
CA LEU A 143 8.79 3.46 23.31
C LEU A 143 9.72 3.14 24.49
N THR A 144 9.78 1.88 24.93
CA THR A 144 10.60 1.48 26.09
C THR A 144 12.01 1.09 25.67
N GLU A 145 12.17 0.53 24.47
CA GLU A 145 13.42 -0.05 24.00
C GLU A 145 13.54 0.03 22.47
N ALA A 146 14.77 0.09 21.95
CA ALA A 146 15.03 0.00 20.52
C ALA A 146 16.26 -0.90 20.29
N ASP A 147 16.02 -2.11 19.78
CA ASP A 147 17.07 -3.12 19.54
C ASP A 147 17.33 -3.29 18.04
N LEU A 148 18.44 -2.72 17.56
CA LEU A 148 18.85 -2.79 16.16
C LEU A 148 19.24 -4.21 15.71
N ASN A 149 19.71 -5.06 16.62
CA ASN A 149 20.29 -6.35 16.28
C ASN A 149 19.25 -7.49 16.28
N TYR A 150 18.03 -7.22 16.74
CA TYR A 150 16.93 -8.17 16.72
C TYR A 150 16.20 -8.18 15.36
N MET A 151 15.46 -9.26 15.07
CA MET A 151 14.70 -9.37 13.82
C MET A 151 13.62 -8.28 13.72
N GLY A 152 13.58 -7.59 12.57
CA GLY A 152 12.72 -6.42 12.35
C GLY A 152 11.25 -6.69 12.64
N SER A 153 10.73 -6.03 13.69
CA SER A 153 9.39 -6.22 14.26
C SER A 153 9.11 -5.11 15.30
N ILE A 154 7.92 -5.12 15.91
CA ILE A 154 7.66 -4.40 17.16
C ILE A 154 7.24 -5.40 18.24
N THR A 155 7.91 -5.38 19.39
CA THR A 155 7.46 -6.13 20.57
C THR A 155 6.47 -5.27 21.35
N ILE A 156 5.31 -5.84 21.70
CA ILE A 156 4.25 -5.16 22.45
C ILE A 156 3.86 -6.03 23.64
N ASP A 157 3.73 -5.42 24.82
CA ASP A 157 3.14 -6.06 26.00
C ASP A 157 1.81 -6.74 25.63
N ARG A 158 1.68 -8.02 25.98
CA ARG A 158 0.51 -8.82 25.64
C ARG A 158 -0.78 -8.30 26.27
N ASP A 159 -0.74 -7.62 27.42
CA ASP A 159 -1.93 -6.97 27.99
C ASP A 159 -2.43 -5.81 27.12
N LEU A 160 -1.51 -5.06 26.49
CA LEU A 160 -1.85 -4.02 25.52
C LEU A 160 -2.36 -4.61 24.21
N MET A 161 -1.77 -5.72 23.77
CA MET A 161 -2.24 -6.46 22.60
C MET A 161 -3.68 -6.95 22.79
N ASP A 162 -3.99 -7.60 23.91
CA ASP A 162 -5.34 -8.08 24.23
C ASP A 162 -6.33 -6.92 24.33
N ALA A 163 -5.94 -5.83 25.00
CA ALA A 163 -6.76 -4.64 25.12
C ALA A 163 -7.03 -4.00 23.75
N ALA A 164 -6.06 -3.98 22.84
CA ALA A 164 -6.20 -3.44 21.50
C ALA A 164 -6.73 -4.47 20.49
N ASP A 165 -6.98 -5.72 20.86
CA ASP A 165 -7.30 -6.78 19.89
C ASP A 165 -6.23 -6.87 18.78
N ILE A 166 -4.95 -6.98 19.14
CA ILE A 166 -3.84 -7.14 18.20
C ILE A 166 -3.24 -8.53 18.39
N LEU A 167 -3.09 -9.27 17.29
CA LEU A 167 -2.56 -10.63 17.31
C LEU A 167 -1.04 -10.65 17.10
N PRO A 168 -0.35 -11.69 17.60
CA PRO A 168 1.02 -11.98 17.20
C PRO A 168 1.11 -12.13 15.68
N PHE A 169 2.17 -11.58 15.08
CA PHE A 169 2.39 -11.53 13.64
C PHE A 169 1.37 -10.69 12.85
N GLU A 170 0.48 -9.96 13.51
CA GLU A 170 -0.41 -9.01 12.84
C GLU A 170 0.38 -7.82 12.31
N ARG A 171 0.04 -7.37 11.09
CA ARG A 171 0.60 -6.15 10.51
C ARG A 171 0.05 -4.94 11.24
N VAL A 172 0.95 -4.09 11.73
CA VAL A 172 0.64 -2.80 12.33
C VAL A 172 1.35 -1.67 11.61
N GLN A 173 0.72 -0.50 11.60
CA GLN A 173 1.37 0.76 11.28
C GLN A 173 1.78 1.44 12.58
N VAL A 174 3.02 1.90 12.65
CA VAL A 174 3.55 2.67 13.77
C VAL A 174 3.80 4.09 13.30
N VAL A 175 3.32 5.06 14.07
CA VAL A 175 3.58 6.47 13.82
C VAL A 175 4.21 7.07 15.08
N ASN A 176 5.33 7.76 14.89
CA ASN A 176 6.10 8.35 15.97
C ASN A 176 5.81 9.86 16.02
N ASN A 177 5.20 10.32 17.11
CA ASN A 177 4.82 11.71 17.29
C ASN A 177 6.02 12.63 17.51
N ASN A 178 7.16 12.09 17.95
CA ASN A 178 8.34 12.88 18.28
C ASN A 178 9.14 13.26 17.03
N ASN A 179 9.24 12.37 16.04
CA ASN A 179 10.06 12.57 14.85
C ASN A 179 9.28 12.53 13.52
N GLY A 180 7.98 12.24 13.55
CA GLY A 180 7.11 12.19 12.37
C GLY A 180 7.28 10.92 11.52
N ALA A 181 8.11 9.96 11.93
CA ALA A 181 8.29 8.70 11.22
C ALA A 181 6.96 7.91 11.16
N ARG A 182 6.71 7.29 10.02
CA ARG A 182 5.53 6.44 9.76
C ARG A 182 6.00 5.20 9.02
N PHE A 183 5.74 4.03 9.58
CA PHE A 183 6.22 2.77 9.00
C PHE A 183 5.28 1.62 9.35
N GLU A 184 5.42 0.51 8.64
CA GLU A 184 4.66 -0.71 8.87
C GLU A 184 5.61 -1.83 9.29
N THR A 185 5.14 -2.70 10.19
CA THR A 185 5.85 -3.90 10.64
C THR A 185 4.85 -4.93 11.17
N TYR A 186 5.34 -6.03 11.75
CA TYR A 186 4.51 -7.02 12.42
C TYR A 186 4.83 -7.09 13.92
N VAL A 187 3.87 -7.60 14.70
CA VAL A 187 3.96 -7.65 16.16
C VAL A 187 4.59 -8.95 16.66
N ILE A 188 5.43 -8.84 17.68
CA ILE A 188 5.92 -9.94 18.51
C ILE A 188 5.41 -9.72 19.94
N GLU A 189 5.07 -10.80 20.63
CA GLU A 189 4.57 -10.74 22.00
C GLU A 189 5.68 -10.36 22.99
N GLY A 190 5.38 -9.38 23.82
CA GLY A 190 6.15 -9.04 25.02
C GLY A 190 5.60 -9.74 26.26
N GLU A 191 6.33 -9.60 27.36
CA GLU A 191 5.89 -10.07 28.68
C GLU A 191 4.64 -9.30 29.15
N ARG A 192 3.68 -10.00 29.75
CA ARG A 192 2.42 -9.42 30.25
C ARG A 192 2.68 -8.43 31.38
N GLY A 193 2.03 -7.28 31.33
CA GLY A 193 2.08 -6.25 32.37
C GLY A 193 3.43 -5.53 32.49
N SER A 194 4.35 -5.79 31.57
CA SER A 194 5.68 -5.17 31.53
C SER A 194 5.65 -3.72 31.04
N GLY A 195 4.59 -3.31 30.34
CA GLY A 195 4.54 -2.06 29.59
C GLY A 195 5.50 -2.01 28.40
N LYS A 196 6.08 -3.14 27.99
CA LYS A 196 7.12 -3.19 26.96
C LYS A 196 6.58 -2.77 25.60
N ILE A 197 7.28 -1.83 24.98
CA ILE A 197 7.12 -1.44 23.57
C ILE A 197 8.55 -1.35 23.01
N CYS A 198 8.94 -2.30 22.18
CA CYS A 198 10.30 -2.36 21.62
C CYS A 198 10.29 -2.30 20.11
N LEU A 199 11.03 -1.37 19.51
CA LEU A 199 11.29 -1.38 18.07
C LEU A 199 12.50 -2.25 17.77
N ASN A 200 12.33 -3.29 16.97
CA ASN A 200 13.38 -4.26 16.66
C ASN A 200 13.92 -4.06 15.23
N GLY A 201 15.17 -4.43 15.02
CA GLY A 201 15.84 -4.45 13.72
C GLY A 201 15.87 -3.08 13.05
N ALA A 202 15.52 -3.04 11.76
CA ALA A 202 15.49 -1.78 11.02
C ALA A 202 14.56 -0.72 11.64
N ALA A 203 13.48 -1.15 12.32
CA ALA A 203 12.55 -0.24 12.98
C ALA A 203 13.18 0.49 14.18
N ALA A 204 14.22 -0.08 14.81
CA ALA A 204 14.96 0.56 15.90
C ALA A 204 15.60 1.89 15.50
N ARG A 205 15.83 2.13 14.20
CA ARG A 205 16.33 3.42 13.68
C ARG A 205 15.26 4.50 13.55
N LEU A 206 13.99 4.16 13.73
CA LEU A 206 12.84 5.04 13.51
C LEU A 206 12.26 5.60 14.82
N GLY A 207 12.89 5.32 15.96
CA GLY A 207 12.53 5.91 17.25
C GLY A 207 13.61 5.67 18.31
N HIS A 208 13.54 6.46 19.38
CA HIS A 208 14.38 6.30 20.56
C HIS A 208 13.52 6.00 21.80
N PRO A 209 14.02 5.22 22.78
CA PRO A 209 13.34 5.07 24.05
C PRO A 209 12.90 6.42 24.64
N GLY A 210 11.64 6.52 25.07
CA GLY A 210 10.98 7.75 25.49
C GLY A 210 10.09 8.41 24.41
N ASP A 211 10.21 8.01 23.15
CA ASP A 211 9.35 8.51 22.08
C ASP A 211 7.89 8.09 22.26
N ILE A 212 6.96 8.96 21.85
CA ILE A 212 5.53 8.71 21.92
C ILE A 212 5.04 8.15 20.58
N LEU A 213 4.56 6.91 20.61
CA LEU A 213 4.08 6.17 19.46
C LEU A 213 2.55 6.07 19.46
N ILE A 214 1.98 5.94 18.26
CA ILE A 214 0.63 5.42 18.07
C ILE A 214 0.77 4.18 17.18
N ILE A 215 0.25 3.06 17.65
CA ILE A 215 0.31 1.76 16.97
C ILE A 215 -1.09 1.44 16.47
N LEU A 216 -1.25 1.22 15.16
CA LEU A 216 -2.54 1.04 14.50
C LEU A 216 -2.61 -0.32 13.80
N SER A 217 -3.73 -1.02 13.95
CA SER A 217 -4.09 -2.21 13.18
C SER A 217 -5.26 -1.91 12.23
N TYR A 218 -5.36 -2.64 11.13
CA TYR A 218 -6.39 -2.42 10.11
C TYR A 218 -7.10 -3.72 9.75
N VAL A 219 -8.37 -3.61 9.34
CA VAL A 219 -9.19 -4.71 8.86
C VAL A 219 -9.82 -4.35 7.52
N GLN A 220 -10.08 -5.34 6.67
CA GLN A 220 -10.88 -5.16 5.46
C GLN A 220 -12.32 -5.58 5.75
N LEU A 221 -13.26 -4.69 5.46
CA LEU A 221 -14.70 -4.90 5.69
C LEU A 221 -15.50 -4.60 4.42
N PRO A 222 -16.59 -5.33 4.15
CA PRO A 222 -17.60 -4.91 3.18
C PRO A 222 -18.07 -3.46 3.41
N ASP A 223 -18.38 -2.72 2.34
CA ASP A 223 -18.83 -1.31 2.42
C ASP A 223 -19.99 -1.12 3.41
N ALA A 224 -20.95 -2.04 3.42
CA ALA A 224 -22.11 -2.00 4.31
C ALA A 224 -21.71 -2.13 5.79
N GLU A 225 -20.80 -3.04 6.12
CA GLU A 225 -20.29 -3.24 7.49
C GLU A 225 -19.38 -2.08 7.92
N ALA A 226 -18.52 -1.62 7.02
CA ALA A 226 -17.56 -0.55 7.28
C ALA A 226 -18.21 0.76 7.75
N ARG A 227 -19.43 1.06 7.31
CA ARG A 227 -20.17 2.28 7.71
C ARG A 227 -20.55 2.30 9.18
N ASN A 228 -20.72 1.14 9.78
CA ASN A 228 -21.08 0.97 11.19
C ASN A 228 -19.90 0.49 12.05
N HIS A 229 -18.73 0.26 11.43
CA HIS A 229 -17.53 -0.19 12.13
C HIS A 229 -17.07 0.83 13.17
N ARG A 230 -16.61 0.30 14.31
CA ARG A 230 -16.22 1.05 15.51
C ARG A 230 -14.84 0.58 15.97
N PRO A 231 -13.79 1.40 15.83
CA PRO A 231 -12.43 0.98 16.15
C PRO A 231 -12.20 0.90 17.65
N LYS A 232 -11.40 -0.09 18.08
CA LYS A 232 -10.99 -0.19 19.48
C LYS A 232 -9.85 0.80 19.77
N VAL A 233 -10.01 1.67 20.77
CA VAL A 233 -8.99 2.66 21.12
C VAL A 233 -8.51 2.45 22.56
N VAL A 234 -7.24 2.09 22.71
CA VAL A 234 -6.60 1.91 24.01
C VAL A 234 -5.77 3.15 24.33
N PHE A 235 -6.09 3.81 25.44
CA PHE A 235 -5.28 4.89 25.99
C PHE A 235 -4.39 4.36 27.11
N VAL A 236 -3.12 4.78 27.10
CA VAL A 236 -2.14 4.40 28.13
C VAL A 236 -1.53 5.63 28.80
N ASP A 237 -1.03 5.43 30.02
CA ASP A 237 -0.19 6.41 30.74
C ASP A 237 1.28 6.37 30.29
N GLU A 238 2.12 7.16 30.96
CA GLU A 238 3.57 7.25 30.71
C GLU A 238 4.35 5.95 31.01
N LYS A 239 3.73 5.01 31.74
CA LYS A 239 4.27 3.68 32.03
C LYS A 239 3.62 2.60 31.17
N ASN A 240 2.93 2.99 30.10
CA ASN A 240 2.18 2.12 29.21
C ASN A 240 1.09 1.30 29.90
N ARG A 241 0.52 1.80 31.02
CA ARG A 241 -0.63 1.17 31.68
C ARG A 241 -1.91 1.75 31.14
N ILE A 242 -2.92 0.90 30.97
CA ILE A 242 -4.21 1.31 30.40
C ILE A 242 -4.93 2.24 31.37
N VAL A 243 -5.30 3.44 30.91
CA VAL A 243 -5.99 4.46 31.73
C VAL A 243 -7.47 4.61 31.40
N ASN A 244 -7.89 4.23 30.20
CA ASN A 244 -9.31 4.22 29.81
C ASN A 244 -9.48 3.35 28.56
N PRO A 245 -10.15 2.18 28.65
CA PRO A 245 -10.58 1.46 27.46
C PRO A 245 -11.84 2.14 26.91
N VAL A 246 -11.69 3.05 25.94
CA VAL A 246 -12.84 3.61 25.22
C VAL A 246 -13.10 2.76 23.98
N VAL A 247 -14.25 2.07 23.98
CA VAL A 247 -14.84 1.49 22.77
C VAL A 247 -15.65 2.61 22.12
N VAL A 248 -15.18 3.17 21.00
CA VAL A 248 -15.88 4.24 20.24
C VAL A 248 -16.62 3.62 19.09
#